data_AF-A0A6G2V7D1-F1
#
_entry.id   AF-A0A6G2V7D1-F1
#
_cell.length_a   1.000
_cell.length_b   1.000
_cell.length_c   1.000
_cell.angle_alpha   90.00
_cell.angle_beta   90.00
_cell.angle_gamma   90.00
#
_symmetry.space_group_name_H-M   'P 1'
#
loop_
_entity.id
_entity.type
_entity.pdbx_description
1 polymer ?
#
loop_
_entity_poly.entity_id
_entity_poly.type
_entity_poly.pdbx_seq_one_letter_code
_entity_poly.pdbx_strand_id
1 'polypeptide(L)' 'WARARAAALPRPPLRSELLRAPQDRVLVITWWQGGYADELPELPEPDPALVTRPVHRWRFESLGAV' A
#
# COMPACT_ATOMS: atom_id res chain seq x y z
N TRP A 1 9.23 -8.04 4.24
CA TRP A 1 8.53 -8.11 2.94
C TRP A 1 7.94 -6.76 2.50
N ALA A 2 6.96 -6.20 3.22
CA ALA A 2 6.23 -4.99 2.78
C ALA A 2 7.12 -3.78 2.44
N ARG A 3 8.10 -3.44 3.30
CA ARG A 3 9.08 -2.37 3.03
C ARG A 3 9.84 -2.57 1.72
N ALA A 4 10.34 -3.78 1.48
CA ALA A 4 11.12 -4.10 0.30
C ALA A 4 10.27 -4.01 -0.99
N ARG A 5 9.00 -4.45 -0.93
CA ARG A 5 8.09 -4.36 -2.08
C ARG A 5 7.62 -2.94 -2.37
N ALA A 6 7.37 -2.14 -1.33
CA ALA A 6 7.06 -0.72 -1.50
C ALA A 6 8.24 0.06 -2.11
N ALA A 7 9.48 -0.24 -1.70
CA ALA A 7 10.68 0.36 -2.28
C ALA A 7 10.97 -0.08 -3.72
N ALA A 8 10.44 -1.23 -4.14
CA ALA A 8 10.62 -1.80 -5.48
C ALA A 8 9.47 -1.45 -6.45
N LEU A 9 8.57 -0.52 -6.08
CA LEU A 9 7.53 -0.07 -6.99
C LEU A 9 8.17 0.60 -8.22
N PRO A 10 7.63 0.36 -9.44
CA PRO A 10 8.20 0.87 -10.69
C PRO A 10 8.22 2.40 -10.78
N ARG A 11 7.37 3.08 -10.00
CA ARG A 11 7.38 4.53 -9.81
C ARG A 11 7.38 4.81 -8.30
N PRO A 12 8.14 5.78 -7.80
CA PRO A 12 8.07 6.16 -6.39
C PRO A 12 6.76 6.92 -6.10
N PRO A 13 6.05 6.59 -5.01
CA PRO A 13 4.92 7.40 -4.56
C PRO A 13 5.40 8.74 -3.96
N LEU A 14 4.50 9.72 -3.85
CA LEU A 14 4.75 11.00 -3.18
C LEU A 14 5.11 10.82 -1.70
N ARG A 15 4.46 9.84 -1.07
CA ARG A 15 4.66 9.45 0.33
C ARG A 15 4.37 7.97 0.43
N SER A 16 5.03 7.30 1.37
CA SER A 16 4.72 5.93 1.75
C SER A 16 4.71 5.81 3.26
N GLU A 17 3.72 5.13 3.80
CA GLU A 17 3.61 4.85 5.24
C GLU A 17 3.44 3.35 5.44
N LEU A 18 4.10 2.85 6.47
CA LEU A 18 3.98 1.48 6.92
C LEU A 18 3.50 1.48 8.36
N LEU A 19 2.30 0.97 8.56
CA LEU A 19 1.68 0.84 9.86
C LEU A 19 1.60 -0.63 10.26
N ARG A 20 1.69 -0.89 11.56
CA ARG A 20 1.50 -2.21 12.14
C ARG A 20 0.35 -2.18 13.13
N ALA A 21 -0.36 -3.29 13.25
CA ALA A 21 -1.40 -3.49 14.24
C ALA A 21 -1.23 -4.87 14.90
N PRO A 22 -1.91 -5.15 16.03
CA PRO A 22 -1.90 -6.47 16.64
C PRO A 22 -2.30 -7.58 15.66
N GLN A 23 -1.95 -8.82 15.98
CA GLN A 23 -2.15 -10.01 15.13
C GLN A 23 -1.36 -9.96 13.81
N ASP A 24 -0.11 -9.49 13.87
CA ASP A 24 0.82 -9.41 12.73
C ASP A 24 0.27 -8.68 11.49
N ARG A 25 -0.68 -7.77 11.71
CA ARG A 25 -1.30 -6.99 10.64
C ARG A 25 -0.38 -5.86 10.23
N VAL A 26 -0.23 -5.70 8.93
CA VAL A 26 0.55 -4.65 8.30
C VAL A 26 -0.33 -3.91 7.30
N LEU A 27 -0.28 -2.59 7.35
CA LEU A 27 -0.92 -1.72 6.37
C LEU A 27 0.18 -0.92 5.67
N VAL A 28 0.18 -0.97 4.34
CA VAL A 28 1.01 -0.12 3.49
C VAL A 28 0.08 0.91 2.86
N ILE A 29 0.35 2.18 3.07
CA ILE A 29 -0.35 3.28 2.40
C ILE A 29 0.65 4.01 1.52
N THR A 30 0.27 4.29 0.28
CA THR A 30 1.07 5.06 -0.68
C THR A 30 0.22 6.19 -1.24
N TRP A 31 0.78 7.39 -1.31
CA TRP A 31 0.14 8.57 -1.90
C TRP A 31 0.70 8.79 -3.29
N TRP A 32 -0.16 9.01 -4.25
CA TRP A 32 0.22 9.19 -5.64
C TRP A 32 -0.33 10.50 -6.18
N GLN A 33 0.43 11.11 -7.07
CA GLN A 33 -0.12 12.12 -7.96
C GLN A 33 -0.93 11.41 -9.05
N GLY A 34 -2.20 11.78 -9.21
CA GLY A 34 -3.13 11.22 -10.19
C GLY A 34 -4.59 11.32 -9.72
N GLY A 35 -5.52 10.99 -10.62
CA GLY A 35 -6.94 10.81 -10.30
C GLY A 35 -7.26 9.39 -9.84
N TYR A 36 -8.47 9.19 -9.30
CA TYR A 36 -8.91 7.90 -8.74
C TYR A 36 -8.86 6.73 -9.74
N ALA A 37 -9.11 7.02 -11.02
CA ALA A 37 -9.15 6.03 -12.10
C ALA A 37 -7.78 5.77 -12.76
N ASP A 38 -6.72 6.46 -12.34
CA ASP A 38 -5.40 6.27 -12.94
C ASP A 38 -4.82 4.89 -12.60
N GLU A 39 -4.04 4.34 -13.53
CA GLU A 39 -3.28 3.12 -13.29
C GLU A 39 -2.06 3.44 -12.42
N LEU A 40 -2.18 3.14 -11.13
CA LEU A 40 -1.14 3.33 -10.14
C LEU A 40 -0.41 2.00 -9.87
N PRO A 41 0.91 2.02 -9.65
CA PRO A 41 1.62 0.81 -9.24
C PRO A 41 1.05 0.23 -7.94
N GLU A 42 0.67 -1.04 -7.99
CA GLU A 42 0.21 -1.78 -6.82
C GLU A 42 1.28 -2.69 -6.26
N LEU A 43 1.24 -2.95 -4.95
CA LEU A 43 2.08 -3.97 -4.35
C LEU A 43 1.65 -5.37 -4.86
N PRO A 44 2.61 -6.24 -5.20
CA PRO A 44 2.30 -7.61 -5.55
C PRO A 44 1.66 -8.32 -4.36
N GLU A 45 0.91 -9.39 -4.62
CA GLU A 45 0.40 -10.22 -3.52
C GLU A 45 1.56 -10.85 -2.73
N PRO A 46 1.50 -10.86 -1.39
CA PRO A 46 2.47 -11.55 -0.59
C PRO A 46 2.36 -13.06 -0.80
N ASP A 47 3.45 -13.76 -0.52
CA ASP A 47 3.46 -15.21 -0.45
C ASP A 47 2.35 -15.69 0.50
N PRO A 48 1.53 -16.69 0.14
CA PRO A 48 0.48 -17.22 1.02
C PRO A 48 0.98 -17.62 2.42
N ALA A 49 2.25 -18.04 2.56
CA ALA A 49 2.85 -18.35 3.86
C ALA A 49 3.02 -17.11 4.77
N LEU A 50 2.99 -15.90 4.21
CA LEU A 50 3.06 -14.62 4.92
C LEU A 50 1.67 -14.05 5.24
N VAL A 51 0.59 -14.71 4.79
CA VAL A 51 -0.76 -14.14 4.76
C VAL A 51 -1.70 -15.02 5.56
N THR A 52 -2.15 -14.52 6.72
CA THR A 52 -3.15 -15.20 7.55
C THR A 52 -4.59 -14.92 7.11
N ARG A 53 -4.81 -13.86 6.33
CA ARG A 53 -6.11 -13.44 5.79
C ARG A 53 -5.94 -12.80 4.40
N PRO A 54 -6.90 -12.92 3.48
CA PRO A 54 -6.81 -12.30 2.16
C PRO A 54 -6.39 -10.83 2.22
N VAL A 55 -5.58 -10.40 1.25
CA VAL A 55 -5.14 -9.00 1.16
C VAL A 55 -6.32 -8.12 0.81
N HIS A 56 -6.51 -7.06 1.58
CA HIS A 56 -7.48 -6.02 1.27
C HIS A 56 -6.79 -4.87 0.51
N ARG A 57 -7.35 -4.49 -0.65
CA ARG A 57 -6.92 -3.35 -1.45
C ARG A 57 -7.96 -2.25 -1.37
N TRP A 58 -7.55 -1.06 -0.94
CA TRP A 58 -8.42 0.12 -0.89
C TRP A 58 -7.75 1.30 -1.58
N ARG A 59 -8.57 2.10 -2.27
CA ARG A 59 -8.15 3.39 -2.85
C ARG A 59 -8.98 4.49 -2.21
N PHE A 60 -8.30 5.57 -1.83
CA PHE A 60 -8.89 6.74 -1.20
C PHE A 60 -8.40 8.00 -1.89
N GLU A 61 -9.26 9.02 -1.97
CA GLU A 61 -8.85 10.39 -2.29
C GLU A 61 -8.62 11.17 -1.00
N SER A 62 -7.53 11.93 -0.96
CA SER A 62 -7.23 12.80 0.18
C SER A 62 -8.03 14.09 0.06
N LEU A 63 -8.86 14.40 1.07
CA LEU A 63 -9.64 15.64 1.11
C LEU A 63 -8.84 16.86 1.61
N GLY A 64 -7.56 16.68 1.94
CA GLY A 64 -6.71 17.70 2.53
C GLY A 64 -6.66 17.61 4.06
N ALA A 65 -5.88 18.49 4.69
CA ALA A 65 -5.90 18.63 6.14
C ALA A 65 -7.20 19.34 6.56
N VAL A 66 -7.78 18.90 7.68
CA VAL A 66 -8.89 19.57 8.37
C VAL A 66 -8.32 20.60 9.33
#